data_AF-A0A0P8DAA5-F1
#
_entry.id   AF-A0A0P8DAA5-F1
#
_cell.length_a   1.000
_cell.length_b   1.000
_cell.length_c   1.000
_cell.angle_alpha   90.00
_cell.angle_beta   90.00
_cell.angle_gamma   90.00
#
_symmetry.space_group_name_H-M   'P 1'
#
loop_
_entity.id
_entity.type
_entity.pdbx_description
1 polymer ?
#
loop_
_entity_poly.entity_id
_entity_poly.type
_entity_poly.pdbx_seq_one_letter_code
_entity_poly.pdbx_strand_id
1 'polypeptide(L)' 'MQYALVCQYLGVALTVMKMPRYSLDLSEEDKQRIETCRTDLSWQELSFGAKLKVLILEKLQQYEKERDEKSDKA' A
#
# COMPACT_ATOMS: atom_id res chain seq x y z
N MET A 1 -14.31 -36.03 -33.66
CA MET A 1 -13.80 -35.70 -32.32
C MET A 1 -12.69 -34.64 -32.53
N GLN A 2 -12.85 -33.32 -32.44
CA GLN A 2 -13.66 -32.43 -31.58
C GLN A 2 -13.58 -32.94 -30.13
N TYR A 3 -12.77 -32.42 -29.20
CA TYR A 3 -12.19 -31.09 -29.01
C TYR A 3 -10.85 -31.24 -28.28
N ALA A 4 -9.77 -30.64 -28.79
CA ALA A 4 -8.50 -30.51 -28.06
C ALA A 4 -7.80 -29.17 -28.35
N LEU A 5 -8.59 -28.11 -28.52
CA LEU A 5 -8.14 -26.75 -28.83
C LEU A 5 -8.85 -25.75 -27.91
N VAL A 6 -8.81 -25.99 -26.59
CA VAL A 6 -9.17 -24.96 -25.59
C VAL A 6 -8.31 -25.15 -24.35
N CYS A 7 -7.03 -24.84 -24.44
CA CYS A 7 -6.21 -24.53 -23.27
C CYS A 7 -5.16 -23.45 -23.59
N GLN A 8 -5.50 -22.53 -24.50
CA GLN A 8 -4.60 -21.46 -24.96
C GLN A 8 -4.91 -20.09 -24.34
N TYR A 9 -5.77 -20.01 -23.31
CA TYR A 9 -6.13 -18.75 -22.65
C TYR A 9 -6.23 -18.84 -21.11
N LEU A 10 -5.37 -19.62 -20.47
CA LEU A 10 -5.16 -19.58 -19.01
C LEU A 10 -3.68 -19.66 -18.64
N GLY A 11 -2.84 -19.10 -19.52
CA GLY A 11 -1.39 -19.00 -19.37
C GLY A 11 -0.89 -17.62 -18.92
N VAL A 12 -1.77 -16.72 -18.46
CA VAL A 12 -1.33 -15.61 -17.60
C VAL A 12 -1.24 -16.15 -16.18
N ALA A 13 -0.35 -17.12 -16.03
CA ALA A 13 0.13 -17.58 -14.75
C ALA A 13 0.82 -16.38 -14.11
N LEU A 14 0.10 -15.71 -13.22
CA LEU A 14 0.58 -15.44 -11.89
C LEU A 14 2.04 -14.95 -11.85
N THR A 15 2.36 -13.89 -12.60
CA THR A 15 3.53 -13.08 -12.27
C THR A 15 3.18 -12.40 -10.95
N VAL A 16 3.31 -13.15 -9.86
CA VAL A 16 3.35 -12.64 -8.50
C VAL A 16 4.49 -11.66 -8.53
N MET A 17 4.18 -10.39 -8.80
CA MET A 17 5.09 -9.29 -8.57
C MET A 17 5.49 -9.46 -7.11
N LYS A 18 6.74 -9.89 -6.87
CA LYS A 18 7.30 -10.01 -5.52
C LYS A 18 7.35 -8.60 -4.96
N MET A 19 6.23 -8.11 -4.43
CA MET A 19 6.22 -6.91 -3.63
C MET A 19 7.07 -7.23 -2.41
N PRO A 20 8.10 -6.42 -2.12
CA PRO A 20 8.91 -6.62 -0.93
C PRO A 20 7.99 -6.54 0.29
N ARG A 21 8.07 -7.57 1.15
CA ARG A 21 7.38 -7.59 2.44
C ARG A 21 8.33 -6.99 3.46
N TYR A 22 7.86 -5.96 4.15
CA TYR A 22 8.59 -5.33 5.23
C TYR A 22 7.93 -5.72 6.55
N SER A 23 8.75 -6.12 7.51
CA SER A 23 8.32 -6.33 8.89
C SER A 23 8.56 -5.04 9.66
N LEU A 24 7.54 -4.56 10.36
CA LEU A 24 7.62 -3.39 11.23
C LEU A 24 7.13 -3.81 12.61
N ASP A 25 7.94 -3.55 13.63
CA ASP A 25 7.52 -3.74 15.00
C ASP A 25 6.89 -2.45 15.52
N LEU A 26 5.70 -2.56 16.09
CA LEU A 26 4.90 -1.42 16.56
C LEU A 26 4.37 -1.74 17.94
N SER A 27 4.46 -0.76 18.83
CA SER A 27 3.82 -0.83 20.15
C SER A 27 2.29 -0.93 19.99
N GLU A 28 1.62 -1.50 20.99
CA GLU A 28 0.15 -1.57 21.00
C GLU A 28 -0.49 -0.17 20.99
N GLU A 29 0.16 0.79 21.65
CA GLU A 29 -0.26 2.20 21.63
C GLU A 29 -0.23 2.77 20.21
N ASP A 30 0.86 2.55 19.47
CA ASP A 30 0.97 3.04 18.09
C ASP A 30 -0.03 2.38 17.15
N LYS A 31 -0.29 1.07 17.32
CA LYS A 31 -1.33 0.37 16.56
C LYS A 31 -2.70 1.00 16.81
N GLN A 32 -3.05 1.26 18.08
CA GLN A 32 -4.32 1.87 18.44
C GLN A 32 -4.44 3.30 17.88
N ARG A 33 -3.35 4.08 17.92
CA ARG A 33 -3.31 5.42 17.33
C ARG A 33 -3.54 5.38 15.82
N ILE A 34 -2.95 4.42 15.10
CA ILE A 34 -3.18 4.25 13.65
C ILE A 34 -4.61 3.82 13.34
N GLU A 35 -5.21 2.95 14.15
CA GLU A 35 -6.60 2.52 13.99
C GLU A 35 -7.60 3.67 14.19
N THR A 36 -7.26 4.63 15.06
CA THR A 36 -8.17 5.70 15.50
C THR A 36 -7.82 7.10 14.97
N CYS A 37 -6.75 7.24 14.18
CA CYS A 37 -6.27 8.56 13.75
C CYS A 37 -7.22 9.29 12.80
N ARG A 38 -8.19 8.57 12.20
CA ARG A 38 -9.27 9.17 11.42
C ARG A 38 -10.61 8.57 11.80
N THR A 39 -11.66 9.37 11.66
CA THR A 39 -13.02 9.02 12.07
C THR A 39 -13.95 8.72 10.89
N ASP A 40 -13.46 8.82 9.65
CA ASP A 40 -14.26 8.53 8.47
C ASP A 40 -14.53 7.04 8.28
N LEU A 41 -15.69 6.73 7.69
CA LEU A 41 -16.12 5.35 7.40
C LEU A 41 -15.12 4.61 6.51
N SER A 42 -14.57 5.30 5.50
CA SER A 42 -13.56 4.72 4.63
C SER A 42 -12.32 4.28 5.39
N TRP A 43 -11.90 5.01 6.43
CA TRP A 43 -10.78 4.60 7.27
C TRP A 43 -11.12 3.34 8.08
N GLN A 44 -12.28 3.29 8.72
CA GLN A 44 -12.64 2.16 9.57
C GLN A 44 -12.75 0.84 8.81
N GLU A 45 -13.19 0.87 7.56
CA GLU A 45 -13.31 -0.31 6.69
C GLU A 45 -11.96 -0.84 6.17
N LEU A 46 -10.89 -0.03 6.22
CA LEU A 46 -9.57 -0.45 5.77
C LEU A 46 -8.89 -1.41 6.74
N SER A 47 -8.26 -2.45 6.19
CA SER A 47 -7.32 -3.27 6.95
C SER A 47 -6.16 -2.44 7.51
N PHE A 48 -5.60 -2.87 8.65
CA PHE A 48 -4.45 -2.20 9.27
C PHE A 48 -3.26 -1.99 8.32
N GLY A 49 -2.96 -3.00 7.49
CA GLY A 49 -1.90 -2.89 6.49
C GLY A 49 -2.19 -1.86 5.40
N ALA A 50 -3.46 -1.66 5.03
CA ALA A 50 -3.84 -0.62 4.08
C ALA A 50 -3.75 0.78 4.72
N LYS A 51 -4.18 0.93 5.98
CA LYS A 51 -4.01 2.16 6.77
C LYS A 51 -2.54 2.59 6.84
N LEU A 52 -1.65 1.65 7.17
CA LEU A 52 -0.20 1.88 7.18
C LEU A 52 0.33 2.38 5.84
N LYS A 53 -0.06 1.74 4.74
CA LYS A 53 0.37 2.16 3.39
C LYS A 53 -0.06 3.58 3.07
N VAL A 54 -1.29 3.95 3.40
CA VAL A 54 -1.80 5.32 3.17
C VAL A 54 -0.96 6.33 3.95
N LEU A 55 -0.73 6.10 5.25
CA LEU A 55 0.05 7.02 6.09
C LEU A 55 1.51 7.16 5.59
N ILE A 56 2.13 6.06 5.17
CA ILE A 56 3.49 6.08 4.61
C ILE A 56 3.52 6.90 3.32
N LEU A 57 2.58 6.69 2.40
CA LEU A 57 2.53 7.42 1.13
C LEU A 57 2.33 8.92 1.34
N GLU A 58 1.44 9.31 2.24
CA GLU A 58 1.22 10.72 2.56
C GLU A 58 2.48 11.39 3.14
N LYS A 59 3.21 10.67 4.01
CA LYS A 59 4.46 11.19 4.55
C LYS A 59 5.57 11.29 3.52
N LEU A 60 5.68 10.32 2.60
CA LEU A 60 6.62 10.40 1.49
C LEU A 60 6.31 11.59 0.58
N GLN A 61 5.05 11.80 0.23
CA GLN A 61 4.63 12.97 -0.56
C GLN A 61 4.93 14.29 0.15
N GLN A 62 4.78 14.33 1.47
CA GLN A 62 5.16 15.51 2.25
C GLN A 62 6.67 15.79 2.13
N TYR A 63 7.52 14.78 2.28
CA TYR A 63 8.97 14.94 2.16
C TYR A 63 9.42 15.33 0.74
N GLU A 64 8.75 14.81 -0.28
CA GLU A 64 9.02 15.20 -1.67
C GLU A 64 8.72 16.68 -1.89
N LYS A 65 7.56 17.16 -1.43
CA LYS A 65 7.20 18.59 -1.49
C LYS A 65 8.20 19.48 -0.75
N GLU A 66 8.55 19.12 0.49
CA GLU A 66 9.51 19.87 1.29
C GLU A 66 10.91 19.92 0.65
N ARG A 67 11.32 18.86 -0.04
CA ARG A 67 12.59 18.81 -0.77
C ARG A 67 12.57 19.76 -1.97
N ASP A 68 11.48 19.76 -2.74
CA ASP A 68 11.36 20.56 -3.96
C ASP A 68 11.30 22.07 -3.60
N GLU A 69 10.55 22.43 -2.55
CA GLU A 69 10.50 23.81 -2.02
C GLU A 69 11.85 24.33 -1.51
N LYS A 70 12.72 23.44 -1.03
CA LYS A 70 14.07 23.78 -0.59
C LYS A 70 15.05 23.93 -1.76
N SER A 71 14.81 23.22 -2.86
CA SER A 71 15.62 23.29 -4.08
C SER A 71 15.35 24.56 -4.89
N ASP A 72 14.11 25.05 -4.92
CA ASP A 72 13.73 26.26 -5.67
C ASP A 72 14.21 27.58 -5.02
N LYS A 73 14.75 27.52 -3.80
CA LYS A 73 15.32 28.67 -3.06
C LYS A 73 16.85 28.74 -3.11
N ALA A 74 17.51 27.81 -3.81
CA ALA A 74 18.96 27.77 -4.01
C ALA A 74 19.34 28.29 -5.40
#